data_AF-A0A969HJF2-F1
#
_entry.id   AF-A0A969HJF2-F1
#
_cell.length_a   1.000
_cell.length_b   1.000
_cell.length_c   1.000
_cell.angle_alpha   90.00
_cell.angle_beta   90.00
_cell.angle_gamma   90.00
#
_symmetry.space_group_name_H-M   'P 1'
#
loop_
_entity.id
_entity.type
_entity.pdbx_description
1 polymer ?
#
loop_
_entity_poly.entity_id
_entity_poly.type
_entity_poly.pdbx_seq_one_letter_code
_entity_poly.pdbx_strand_id
1 'polypeptide(L)' 'MDIIRQAGQMANFYSEDLLYARVDGLEINGHFWLMELELIEPVLFLSGHPEAYQTFVQAILSKLPYL' A
#
# COMPACT_ATOMS: atom_id res chain seq x y z
N MET A 1 -15.62 -9.67 -3.58
CA MET A 1 -14.57 -8.64 -3.72
C MET A 1 -13.28 -9.30 -3.32
N ASP A 2 -12.25 -9.33 -4.16
CA ASP A 2 -10.99 -9.97 -3.76
C ASP A 2 -10.37 -9.30 -2.53
N ILE A 3 -9.53 -10.04 -1.80
CA ILE A 3 -8.93 -9.61 -0.54
C ILE A 3 -8.00 -8.40 -0.71
N ILE A 4 -7.37 -8.25 -1.88
CA ILE A 4 -6.45 -7.14 -2.17
C ILE A 4 -7.24 -5.84 -2.25
N ARG A 5 -8.39 -5.84 -2.91
CA ARG A 5 -9.28 -4.68 -2.98
C ARG A 5 -9.86 -4.33 -1.61
N GLN A 6 -10.14 -5.32 -0.75
CA GLN A 6 -10.57 -5.06 0.64
C GLN A 6 -9.47 -4.37 1.44
N ALA A 7 -8.24 -4.88 1.38
CA ALA A 7 -7.09 -4.26 2.04
C ALA A 7 -6.84 -2.82 1.55
N GLY A 8 -6.91 -2.58 0.24
CA GLY A 8 -6.74 -1.24 -0.34
C GLY A 8 -7.80 -0.22 0.13
N GLN A 9 -9.04 -0.65 0.36
CA GLN A 9 -10.08 0.23 0.93
C GLN A 9 -9.76 0.68 2.35
N MET A 10 -9.11 -0.17 3.15
CA MET A 10 -8.72 0.19 4.51
C MET A 10 -7.66 1.30 4.51
N ALA A 11 -6.68 1.25 3.61
CA ALA A 11 -5.72 2.35 3.46
C ALA A 11 -6.41 3.65 2.99
N ASN A 12 -7.27 3.57 1.98
CA ASN A 12 -7.97 4.73 1.42
C ASN A 12 -8.93 5.40 2.41
N PHE A 13 -9.45 4.67 3.40
CA PHE A 13 -10.29 5.24 4.46
C PHE A 13 -9.56 6.33 5.25
N TYR A 14 -8.25 6.21 5.46
CA TYR A 14 -7.47 7.16 6.24
C TYR A 14 -7.00 8.37 5.41
N SER A 15 -6.61 8.15 4.16
CA SER A 15 -6.29 9.24 3.22
C SER A 15 -6.27 8.74 1.78
N GLU A 16 -6.91 9.49 0.89
CA GLU A 16 -6.87 9.24 -0.55
C GLU A 16 -5.55 9.70 -1.20
N ASP A 17 -4.73 10.46 -0.48
CA ASP A 17 -3.49 11.07 -0.99
C ASP A 17 -2.22 10.39 -0.44
N LEU A 18 -2.31 9.12 -0.06
CA LEU A 18 -1.15 8.34 0.38
C LEU A 18 -0.26 7.98 -0.81
N LEU A 19 1.04 8.23 -0.66
CA LEU A 19 2.05 7.74 -1.60
C LEU A 19 2.20 6.21 -1.54
N TYR A 20 2.10 5.66 -0.33
CA TYR A 20 2.21 4.24 -0.03
C TYR A 20 1.46 3.92 1.27
N ALA A 21 1.13 2.64 1.44
CA ALA A 21 0.69 2.05 2.71
C ALA A 21 1.08 0.57 2.70
N ARG A 22 1.40 -0.01 3.86
CA ARG A 22 1.41 -1.46 4.04
C ARG A 22 0.21 -1.87 4.86
N VAL A 23 -0.54 -2.84 4.33
CA VAL A 23 -1.75 -3.38 4.98
C VAL A 23 -1.50 -4.85 5.28
N ASP A 24 -1.30 -5.14 6.56
CA ASP A 24 -1.06 -6.50 7.03
C ASP A 24 -2.36 -7.08 7.60
N GLY A 25 -2.65 -8.33 7.27
CA GLY A 25 -3.92 -8.94 7.66
C GLY A 25 -4.00 -10.44 7.39
N LEU A 26 -5.13 -11.00 7.81
CA LEU A 26 -5.46 -12.42 7.68
C LEU A 26 -6.65 -12.59 6.74
N GLU A 27 -6.63 -13.65 5.94
CA GLU A 27 -7.85 -14.12 5.28
C GLU A 27 -8.58 -15.08 6.21
N ILE A 28 -9.81 -14.74 6.60
CA ILE A 28 -10.68 -15.59 7.41
C ILE A 28 -12.04 -15.68 6.72
N ASN A 29 -12.43 -16.91 6.37
CA ASN A 29 -13.68 -17.19 5.65
C ASN A 29 -13.86 -16.35 4.37
N GLY A 30 -12.78 -16.16 3.59
CA GLY A 30 -12.82 -15.38 2.35
C GLY A 30 -12.88 -13.86 2.52
N HIS A 31 -12.71 -13.36 3.75
CA HIS A 31 -12.71 -11.93 4.07
C HIS A 31 -11.34 -11.51 4.58
N PHE A 32 -10.91 -10.29 4.23
CA PHE A 32 -9.68 -9.72 4.74
C PHE A 32 -9.93 -9.10 6.13
N TRP A 33 -9.13 -9.51 7.11
CA TRP A 33 -9.15 -8.98 8.47
C TRP A 33 -7.86 -8.21 8.73
N LEU A 34 -7.99 -6.93 9.05
CA LEU A 34 -6.87 -6.04 9.33
C LEU A 34 -6.14 -6.47 10.61
N MET A 35 -4.82 -6.61 10.53
CA MET A 35 -3.95 -6.74 11.70
C MET A 35 -3.23 -5.42 11.98
N GLU A 36 -2.60 -4.85 10.95
CA GLU A 36 -1.78 -3.65 11.08
C GLU A 36 -1.89 -2.80 9.81
N LEU A 37 -1.85 -1.49 9.99
CA LEU A 37 -1.80 -0.52 8.91
C LEU A 37 -0.63 0.43 9.15
N GLU A 38 0.41 0.30 8.35
CA GLU A 38 1.60 1.15 8.42
C GLU A 38 1.56 2.20 7.30
N LEU A 39 1.41 3.46 7.73
CA LEU A 39 1.36 4.63 6.84
C LEU A 39 2.65 5.45 6.87
N ILE A 40 3.48 5.22 7.88
CA ILE A 40 4.76 5.91 8.09
C ILE A 40 5.83 4.83 8.19
N GLU A 41 6.91 5.01 7.43
CA GLU A 41 8.12 4.18 7.47
C GLU A 41 7.96 2.64 7.41
N PRO A 42 7.02 2.06 6.61
CA PRO A 42 6.91 0.61 6.49
C PRO A 42 8.09 0.01 5.72
N VAL A 43 8.41 -1.24 6.03
CA VAL A 43 9.24 -2.06 5.13
C VAL A 43 8.37 -2.53 3.96
N LEU A 44 8.50 -1.89 2.80
CA LEU A 44 7.66 -2.15 1.61
C LEU A 44 8.06 -3.39 0.78
N PHE A 45 9.11 -4.13 1.20
CA PHE A 45 9.60 -5.32 0.49
C PHE A 45 9.88 -5.11 -1.02
N LEU A 46 10.33 -3.91 -1.41
CA LEU A 46 10.54 -3.54 -2.82
C LEU A 46 11.49 -4.49 -3.58
N SER A 47 12.44 -5.13 -2.88
CA SER A 47 13.34 -6.12 -3.47
C SER A 47 12.67 -7.42 -3.92
N GLY A 48 11.45 -7.69 -3.45
CA GLY A 48 10.68 -8.88 -3.83
C GLY A 48 10.15 -8.85 -5.26
N HIS A 49 10.05 -7.67 -5.87
CA HIS A 49 9.54 -7.48 -7.23
C HIS A 49 10.39 -6.45 -7.99
N PRO A 50 11.05 -6.83 -9.10
CA PRO A 50 11.91 -5.92 -9.86
C PRO A 50 11.25 -4.58 -10.24
N GLU A 51 9.96 -4.59 -10.56
CA GLU A 51 9.20 -3.41 -10.97
C GLU A 51 8.78 -2.51 -9.80
N ALA A 52 8.85 -2.99 -8.55
CA ALA A 52 8.39 -2.25 -7.39
C ALA A 52 9.25 -1.01 -7.12
N TYR A 53 10.56 -1.08 -7.33
CA TYR A 53 11.44 0.08 -7.23
C TYR A 53 11.04 1.19 -8.21
N GLN A 54 10.81 0.83 -9.48
CA GLN A 54 10.41 1.79 -10.50
C GLN A 54 9.05 2.41 -10.16
N THR A 55 8.09 1.59 -9.75
CA THR A 55 6.75 2.06 -9.34
C THR A 55 6.83 3.04 -8.19
N PHE A 56 7.62 2.72 -7.17
CA PHE A 56 7.79 3.58 -5.99
C PHE A 56 8.46 4.91 -6.34
N VAL A 57 9.53 4.88 -7.15
CA VAL A 57 10.20 6.10 -7.63
C VAL A 57 9.24 6.98 -8.44
N GLN A 58 8.47 6.40 -9.36
CA GLN A 58 7.50 7.17 -10.14
C GLN A 58 6.41 7.79 -9.28
N ALA A 59 5.93 7.06 -8.26
CA ALA A 59 4.98 7.59 -7.30
C ALA A 59 5.58 8.81 -6.56
N ILE A 60 6.84 8.75 -6.12
CA ILE A 60 7.53 9.88 -5.47
C ILE A 60 7.61 11.07 -6.41
N LEU A 61 8.10 10.85 -7.65
CA LEU A 61 8.26 11.90 -8.64
C LEU A 61 6.93 12.62 -8.91
N SER A 62 5.81 11.88 -8.96
CA SER A 62 4.47 12.47 -9.16
C SER A 62 4.02 13.45 -8.08
N LYS A 63 4.65 13.41 -6.89
CA LYS A 63 4.35 14.32 -5.76
C LYS A 63 5.30 15.52 -5.68
N LEU A 64 6.36 15.55 -6.49
CA LEU A 64 7.35 16.62 -6.46
C LEU A 64 6.94 17.71 -7.47
N PRO A 65 6.59 18.93 -7.03
CA PRO A 65 6.02 19.97 -7.90
C PRO A 65 7.04 20.61 -8.87
N TYR A 66 8.30 20.21 -8.83
CA TYR A 66 9.41 20.83 -9.57
C TYR A 66 10.20 19.85 -10.44
N LEU A 67 9.67 18.64 -10.64
CA LEU A 67 10.14 17.62 -11.58
C LEU A 67 8.96 17.16 -12.45
#